data_AF-A0A521XGA2-F1
#
_entry.id   AF-A0A521XGA2-F1
#
_cell.length_a   1.000
_cell.length_b   1.000
_cell.length_c   1.000
_cell.angle_alpha   90.00
_cell.angle_beta   90.00
_cell.angle_gamma   90.00
#
_symmetry.space_group_name_H-M   'P 1'
#
loop_
_entity.id
_entity.type
_entity.pdbx_description
1 polymer ?
#
loop_
_entity_poly.entity_id
_entity_poly.type
_entity_poly.pdbx_seq_one_letter_code
_entity_poly.pdbx_strand_id
1 'polypeptide(L)'
;MNKALKNGFPPFLNEQSLMLAIESVCAKYGKVTHLRIIVVKTGKIRKCSCFLRLDSAVAEAELRVNHEVTPFAGDLHFFADVDERWTGPDM
;
A
#
# COMPACT_ATOMS: atom_id res chain seq x y z
N MET A 1 -10.90 -2.47 10.36
CA MET A 1 -9.77 -1.53 10.34
C MET A 1 -8.52 -2.23 10.83
N ASN A 2 -7.89 -2.99 9.95
CA ASN A 2 -6.71 -3.78 10.21
C ASN A 2 -5.49 -2.86 10.04
N LYS A 3 -5.01 -2.37 11.19
CA LYS A 3 -4.01 -1.32 11.33
C LYS A 3 -2.58 -1.76 10.99
N ALA A 4 -2.36 -2.86 10.26
CA ALA A 4 -1.02 -3.42 10.04
C ALA A 4 -0.06 -2.41 9.37
N LEU A 5 -0.54 -1.66 8.38
CA LEU A 5 0.23 -0.57 7.76
C LEU A 5 0.30 0.71 8.62
N LYS A 6 -0.67 0.90 9.54
CA LYS A 6 -0.78 2.08 10.41
C LYS A 6 0.01 2.00 11.71
N ASN A 7 0.14 0.81 12.30
CA ASN A 7 0.73 0.60 13.62
C ASN A 7 2.17 0.07 13.54
N GLY A 8 2.58 -0.48 12.39
CA GLY A 8 3.91 -1.06 12.21
C GLY A 8 4.95 -0.10 11.66
N PHE A 9 4.54 1.07 11.16
CA PHE A 9 5.43 2.00 10.45
C PHE A 9 5.24 3.44 10.93
N PRO A 10 6.31 4.26 10.96
CA PRO A 10 6.19 5.70 11.16
C PRO A 10 5.41 6.35 10.00
N PRO A 11 4.90 7.58 10.16
CA PRO A 11 4.22 8.30 9.07
C PRO A 11 5.07 8.35 7.80
N PHE A 12 4.46 7.98 6.67
CA PHE A 12 5.14 7.99 5.37
C PHE A 12 5.25 9.42 4.84
N LEU A 13 6.49 9.89 4.62
CA LEU A 13 6.80 11.25 4.18
C LEU A 13 7.03 11.36 2.66
N ASN A 14 7.29 10.23 2.00
CA ASN A 14 7.54 10.14 0.58
C ASN A 14 7.23 8.74 0.02
N GLU A 15 7.15 8.66 -1.32
CA GLU A 15 6.83 7.43 -2.05
C GLU A 15 7.79 6.29 -1.75
N GLN A 16 9.09 6.57 -1.67
CA GLN A 16 10.11 5.56 -1.40
C GLN A 16 9.91 4.88 -0.04
N SER A 17 9.62 5.64 1.01
CA SER A 17 9.37 5.09 2.35
C SER A 17 8.12 4.21 2.40
N LEU A 18 7.07 4.59 1.66
CA LEU A 18 5.84 3.80 1.54
C LEU A 18 6.10 2.52 0.74
N MET A 19 6.83 2.61 -0.38
CA MET A 19 7.22 1.48 -1.21
C MET A 19 7.97 0.42 -0.40
N LEU A 20 9.01 0.81 0.35
CA LEU A 20 9.80 -0.11 1.18
C LEU A 20 8.96 -0.79 2.27
N ALA A 21 8.01 -0.07 2.87
CA ALA A 21 7.10 -0.65 3.86
C ALA A 21 6.15 -1.68 3.23
N ILE A 22 5.62 -1.39 2.03
CA ILE A 22 4.78 -2.32 1.28
C ILE A 22 5.56 -3.58 0.93
N GLU A 23 6.77 -3.45 0.40
CA GLU A 23 7.66 -4.58 0.10
C GLU A 23 7.96 -5.40 1.34
N SER A 24 8.27 -4.75 2.48
CA SER A 24 8.55 -5.44 3.74
C SER A 24 7.36 -6.23 4.27
N VAL A 25 6.13 -5.73 4.12
CA VAL A 25 4.92 -6.48 4.49
C VAL A 25 4.68 -7.63 3.52
N CYS A 26 4.79 -7.37 2.22
CA CYS A 26 4.54 -8.36 1.17
C CYS A 26 5.54 -9.52 1.18
N ALA A 27 6.79 -9.28 1.59
CA ALA A 27 7.85 -10.29 1.65
C ALA A 27 7.49 -11.52 2.53
N LYS A 28 6.50 -11.41 3.42
CA LYS A 28 5.97 -12.55 4.20
C LYS A 28 5.11 -13.51 3.39
N TYR A 29 4.55 -13.04 2.28
CA TYR A 29 3.58 -13.77 1.45
C TYR A 29 4.18 -14.13 0.09
N GLY A 30 4.92 -13.21 -0.53
CA GLY A 30 5.51 -13.41 -1.85
C GLY A 30 6.28 -12.19 -2.34
N LYS A 31 6.87 -12.30 -3.53
CA LYS A 31 7.61 -11.19 -4.14
C LYS A 31 6.64 -10.22 -4.82
N VAL A 32 6.81 -8.92 -4.59
CA VAL A 32 6.10 -7.87 -5.33
C VAL A 32 6.60 -7.84 -6.78
N THR A 33 5.69 -8.02 -7.74
CA THR A 33 6.00 -8.01 -9.18
C THR A 33 5.54 -6.73 -9.85
N HIS A 34 4.52 -6.08 -9.30
CA HIS A 34 4.03 -4.78 -9.71
C HIS A 34 3.63 -3.97 -8.49
N LEU A 35 3.97 -2.69 -8.46
CA LEU A 35 3.53 -1.75 -7.44
C LEU A 35 3.36 -0.38 -8.09
N ARG A 36 2.17 0.19 -7.89
CA ARG A 36 1.84 1.54 -8.33
C ARG A 36 1.22 2.30 -7.17
N ILE A 37 1.75 3.49 -6.89
CA ILE A 37 1.30 4.36 -5.83
C ILE A 37 0.77 5.64 -6.49
N ILE A 38 -0.47 6.00 -6.18
CA ILE A 38 -1.10 7.23 -6.67
C ILE A 38 -1.51 8.06 -5.46
N VAL A 39 -1.00 9.27 -5.37
CA VAL A 39 -1.42 10.23 -4.33
C VAL A 39 -2.86 10.63 -4.61
N VAL A 40 -3.71 10.59 -3.59
CA VAL A 40 -5.11 11.01 -3.65
C VAL A 40 -5.40 11.99 -2.52
N LYS A 41 -5.93 13.16 -2.89
CA LYS A 41 -6.42 14.14 -1.93
C LYS A 41 -7.87 13.82 -1.57
N THR A 42 -8.09 13.35 -0.35
CA THR A 42 -9.44 13.17 0.19
C THR A 42 -9.71 14.21 1.27
N GLY A 43 -10.19 15.38 0.86
CA GLY A 43 -10.42 16.51 1.77
C GLY A 43 -9.12 17.00 2.41
N LYS A 44 -9.05 17.00 3.75
CA LYS A 44 -7.84 17.40 4.51
C LYS A 44 -6.81 16.29 4.66
N ILE A 45 -7.18 15.02 4.42
CA ILE A 45 -6.30 13.87 4.62
C ILE A 45 -5.68 13.50 3.29
N ARG A 46 -4.34 13.49 3.24
CA ARG A 46 -3.60 12.90 2.11
C ARG A 46 -3.54 11.40 2.30
N LYS A 47 -3.89 10.68 1.24
CA LYS A 47 -3.77 9.23 1.17
C LYS A 47 -3.05 8.85 -0.11
N CYS A 48 -2.53 7.64 -0.15
CA CYS A 48 -2.05 7.01 -1.37
C CYS A 48 -2.93 5.81 -1.69
N SER A 49 -3.46 5.80 -2.91
CA SER A 49 -4.08 4.64 -3.53
C SER A 49 -2.97 3.74 -4.05
N CYS A 50 -2.82 2.56 -3.44
CA CYS A 50 -1.74 1.62 -3.75
C CYS A 50 -2.31 0.42 -4.49
N PHE A 51 -1.71 0.05 -5.61
CA PHE A 51 -2.06 -1.10 -6.43
C PHE A 51 -0.85 -2.02 -6.51
N LEU A 52 -1.01 -3.31 -6.22
CA LEU A 52 0.09 -4.25 -6.28
C LEU A 52 -0.29 -5.61 -6.85
N ARG A 53 0.75 -6.32 -7.30
CA ARG A 53 0.72 -7.73 -7.67
C ARG A 53 1.82 -8.48 -6.95
N LEU A 54 1.52 -9.71 -6.57
CA LEU A 54 2.54 -10.65 -6.10
C LEU A 54 2.90 -11.63 -7.22
N ASP A 55 3.91 -12.44 -6.97
CA ASP A 55 4.43 -13.48 -7.86
C ASP A 55 3.51 -14.70 -7.97
N SER A 56 2.55 -14.87 -7.07
CA SER A 56 1.58 -15.97 -7.12
C SER A 56 0.19 -15.60 -6.63
N ALA A 57 -0.83 -16.22 -7.21
CA ALA A 57 -2.23 -16.06 -6.79
C ALA A 57 -2.48 -16.56 -5.36
N VAL A 58 -1.70 -17.54 -4.88
CA VAL A 58 -1.76 -18.03 -3.50
C VAL A 58 -1.28 -16.93 -2.53
N ALA A 59 -0.14 -16.29 -2.83
CA ALA A 59 0.35 -15.17 -2.04
C ALA A 59 -0.65 -14.00 -2.02
N GLU A 60 -1.26 -13.68 -3.17
CA GLU A 60 -2.30 -12.64 -3.24
C GLU A 60 -3.53 -13.00 -2.39
N ALA A 61 -3.96 -14.27 -2.39
CA ALA A 61 -5.06 -14.74 -1.56
C ALA A 61 -4.73 -14.65 -0.06
N GLU A 62 -3.53 -15.06 0.36
CA GLU A 62 -3.08 -14.97 1.75
C GLU A 62 -2.97 -13.51 2.22
N LEU A 63 -2.42 -12.62 1.38
CA LEU A 63 -2.34 -11.19 1.69
C LEU A 63 -3.74 -10.61 1.92
N ARG A 64 -4.73 -10.97 1.09
CA ARG A 64 -6.13 -10.54 1.21
C ARG A 64 -6.83 -11.03 2.47
N VAL A 65 -6.49 -12.22 2.95
CA VAL A 65 -7.09 -12.75 4.20
C VAL A 65 -6.54 -12.01 5.41
N ASN A 66 -5.26 -11.63 5.39
CA ASN A 66 -4.56 -11.06 6.54
C ASN A 66 -4.55 -9.52 6.56
N HIS A 67 -4.78 -8.87 5.42
CA HIS A 67 -4.72 -7.43 5.27
C HIS A 67 -5.96 -6.87 4.58
N GLU A 68 -6.27 -5.60 4.85
CA GLU A 68 -7.37 -4.87 4.20
C GLU A 68 -6.97 -4.45 2.78
N VAL A 69 -6.82 -5.44 1.90
CA VAL A 69 -6.57 -5.25 0.47
C VAL A 69 -7.74 -5.84 -0.33
N THR A 70 -8.19 -5.12 -1.36
CA THR A 70 -9.35 -5.49 -2.19
C THR A 70 -8.95 -5.66 -3.65
N PRO A 71 -9.48 -6.66 -4.39
CA PRO A 71 -9.24 -6.75 -5.83
C PRO A 71 -9.82 -5.54 -6.57
N PHE A 72 -9.05 -4.96 -7.50
CA PHE A 72 -9.48 -3.85 -8.34
C PHE A 72 -8.76 -3.88 -9.69
N ALA A 73 -9.52 -3.90 -10.79
CA ALA A 73 -8.98 -3.89 -12.16
C ALA A 73 -7.86 -4.92 -12.41
N GLY A 74 -7.95 -6.06 -11.73
CA GLY A 74 -6.93 -7.09 -11.71
C GLY A 74 -6.01 -7.00 -10.49
N ASP A 75 -5.57 -5.82 -10.07
CA ASP A 75 -4.59 -5.66 -8.98
C ASP A 75 -5.19 -5.83 -7.59
N LEU A 76 -4.32 -5.95 -6.59
CA LEU A 76 -4.70 -5.75 -5.19
C LEU A 76 -4.59 -4.26 -4.84
N HIS A 77 -5.66 -3.70 -4.29
CA HIS A 77 -5.79 -2.29 -3.99
C HIS A 77 -6.01 -2.03 -2.50
N PHE A 78 -5.37 -0.99 -1.97
CA PHE A 78 -5.64 -0.46 -0.64
C PHE A 78 -5.26 1.02 -0.54
N PHE A 79 -5.74 1.68 0.51
CA PHE A 79 -5.33 3.04 0.86
C PHE A 79 -4.28 3.03 1.96
N ALA A 80 -3.19 3.76 1.75
CA ALA A 80 -2.24 4.11 2.78
C ALA A 80 -2.48 5.56 3.21
N ASP A 81 -2.68 5.79 4.51
CA ASP A 81 -2.65 7.14 5.05
C ASP A 81 -1.19 7.63 5.05
N VAL A 82 -0.95 8.86 4.60
CA VAL A 82 0.40 9.45 4.54
C VAL A 82 0.48 10.71 5.39
N ASP A 83 1.69 11.15 5.70
CA ASP A 83 1.91 12.35 6.50
C ASP A 83 1.42 13.61 5.76
N GLU A 84 0.95 14.61 6.50
CA GLU A 84 0.52 15.90 5.94
C GLU A 84 1.65 16.60 5.17
N ARG A 85 2.91 16.32 5.52
CA ARG A 85 4.13 16.84 4.89
C ARG A 85 4.61 15.99 3.72
N TRP A 86 3.75 15.14 3.15
CA TRP A 86 4.08 14.33 1.98
C TRP A 86 4.75 15.15 0.87
N THR A 87 5.89 14.66 0.38
CA THR A 87 6.74 15.35 -0.61
C THR A 87 6.64 14.80 -2.03
N GLY A 88 5.85 13.74 -2.26
CA GLY A 88 5.62 13.20 -3.59
C GLY A 88 4.69 14.10 -4.44
N PRO A 89 4.72 13.94 -5.77
CA PRO A 89 3.92 14.76 -6.68
C PRO A 89 2.42 14.53 -6.44
N ASP A 90 1.67 15.63 -6.35
CA ASP A 90 0.20 15.59 -6.39
C ASP A 90 -0.23 15.31 -7.84
N MET A 91 -0.97 14.22 -8.08
CA MET A 91 -1.70 14.02 -9.34
C MET A 91 -3.14 14.50 -9.22
#